data_AF-A0A956Q5Z2-F1
#
_entry.id   AF-A0A956Q5Z2-F1
#
_cell.length_a   1.000
_cell.length_b   1.000
_cell.length_c   1.000
_cell.angle_alpha   90.00
_cell.angle_beta   90.00
_cell.angle_gamma   90.00
#
_symmetry.space_group_name_H-M   'P 1'
#
loop_
_entity.id
_entity.type
_entity.pdbx_description
1 polymer ?
#
loop_
_entity_poly.entity_id
_entity_poly.type
_entity_poly.pdbx_seq_one_letter_code
_entity_poly.pdbx_strand_id
1 'polypeptide(L)'
;MSSIVYQSKKSLTHHRLFKGLPAYFGGKRKLLPWIFGHLAQHIPPSQWPSLRFLDLFMGGGSVSLFAKAQGFAAVLSNDLSPRCEIIANALLANHHQPLTRTDLLQFVQNTVEFDHPGSIETELSTSVFSTRHAQWLDRVRGWADVQDNPTKAALWRLMLWHLAHRFVCFPTSLGSSNRPFAEALDGMRSWDELNPKRYTDGSLNELLKPATKQIVTVRRNLNHSIFAGGPTTFSRLDALDCLQQTPADVVFMDPPY
;
A
#
# COMPACT_ATOMS: atom_id res chain seq x y z
N MET A 1 -8.51 -20.51 13.21
CA MET A 1 -8.41 -19.11 12.75
C MET A 1 -9.79 -18.50 12.86
N SER A 2 -9.96 -17.49 13.72
CA SER A 2 -11.23 -16.79 13.88
C SER A 2 -11.60 -16.12 12.57
N SER A 3 -12.68 -16.54 11.91
CA SER A 3 -13.27 -15.78 10.80
C SER A 3 -13.47 -14.34 11.26
N ILE A 4 -13.20 -13.36 10.39
CA ILE A 4 -13.52 -11.96 10.67
C ILE A 4 -15.04 -11.85 10.57
N VAL A 5 -15.73 -12.33 11.61
CA VAL A 5 -17.18 -12.24 11.77
C VAL A 5 -17.52 -10.76 11.87
N TYR A 6 -18.24 -10.29 10.85
CA TYR A 6 -18.92 -9.00 10.71
C TYR A 6 -18.80 -8.05 11.90
N GLN A 7 -17.65 -7.39 12.02
CA GLN A 7 -17.50 -6.25 12.92
C GLN A 7 -18.14 -5.01 12.28
N SER A 8 -18.65 -4.10 13.10
CA SER A 8 -19.36 -2.89 12.66
C SER A 8 -18.58 -2.05 11.63
N LYS A 9 -19.29 -1.25 10.81
CA LYS A 9 -18.74 -0.41 9.72
C LYS A 9 -17.51 0.44 10.13
N LYS A 10 -17.45 0.94 11.38
CA LYS A 10 -16.30 1.71 11.89
C LYS A 10 -15.06 0.84 12.15
N SER A 11 -15.24 -0.42 12.58
CA SER A 11 -14.15 -1.32 12.97
C SER A 11 -13.27 -1.78 11.80
N LEU A 12 -13.89 -2.10 10.66
CA LEU A 12 -13.18 -2.71 9.52
C LEU A 12 -12.23 -1.74 8.83
N THR A 13 -12.54 -0.45 8.80
CA THR A 13 -11.72 0.56 8.08
C THR A 13 -10.34 0.80 8.67
N HIS A 14 -10.22 0.66 9.98
CA HIS A 14 -8.96 0.79 10.73
C HIS A 14 -8.39 -0.57 11.15
N HIS A 15 -8.99 -1.66 10.65
CA HIS A 15 -8.53 -3.01 10.95
C HIS A 15 -7.06 -3.17 10.54
N ARG A 16 -6.27 -3.83 11.38
CA ARG A 16 -4.82 -3.97 11.20
C ARG A 16 -4.46 -4.56 9.83
N LEU A 17 -5.34 -5.42 9.31
CA LEU A 17 -5.31 -6.02 7.97
C LEU A 17 -5.07 -5.03 6.83
N PHE A 18 -5.62 -3.81 6.90
CA PHE A 18 -5.55 -2.88 5.77
C PHE A 18 -4.44 -1.84 5.92
N LYS A 19 -3.69 -1.86 7.02
CA LYS A 19 -2.65 -0.85 7.30
C LYS A 19 -1.50 -0.92 6.31
N GLY A 20 -1.25 -2.08 5.71
CA GLY A 20 -0.22 -2.29 4.69
C GLY A 20 -0.66 -1.84 3.30
N LEU A 21 -1.95 -1.63 3.06
CA LEU A 21 -2.44 -1.08 1.80
C LEU A 21 -2.28 0.44 1.78
N PRO A 22 -1.80 1.05 0.69
CA PRO A 22 -1.64 2.49 0.56
C PRO A 22 -2.99 3.20 0.46
N ALA A 23 -3.03 4.51 0.70
CA ALA A 23 -4.22 5.29 0.37
C ALA A 23 -4.51 5.15 -1.14
N TYR A 24 -5.78 4.93 -1.49
CA TYR A 24 -6.19 4.69 -2.86
C TYR A 24 -7.50 5.41 -3.13
N PHE A 25 -7.54 6.18 -4.22
CA PHE A 25 -8.75 6.86 -4.65
C PHE A 25 -9.82 5.83 -5.03
N GLY A 26 -11.04 6.01 -4.53
CA GLY A 26 -12.10 5.01 -4.71
C GLY A 26 -11.95 3.72 -3.87
N GLY A 27 -11.00 3.67 -2.92
CA GLY A 27 -10.76 2.50 -2.09
C GLY A 27 -11.99 2.01 -1.31
N LYS A 28 -12.28 0.70 -1.39
CA LYS A 28 -13.55 0.09 -0.93
C LYS A 28 -13.55 -0.39 0.53
N ARG A 29 -12.51 -0.10 1.33
CA ARG A 29 -12.38 -0.54 2.74
C ARG A 29 -13.65 -0.30 3.60
N LYS A 30 -14.31 0.86 3.43
CA LYS A 30 -15.55 1.22 4.15
C LYS A 30 -16.77 0.41 3.71
N LEU A 31 -16.75 -0.09 2.47
CA LEU A 31 -17.85 -0.78 1.83
C LEU A 31 -17.73 -2.31 1.93
N LEU A 32 -16.57 -2.84 2.31
CA LEU A 32 -16.36 -4.29 2.46
C LEU A 32 -17.45 -5.01 3.28
N PRO A 33 -17.86 -4.55 4.48
CA PRO A 33 -18.93 -5.24 5.21
C PRO A 33 -20.28 -5.21 4.47
N TRP A 34 -20.52 -4.20 3.62
CA TRP A 34 -21.72 -4.15 2.78
C TRP A 34 -21.60 -5.10 1.58
N ILE A 35 -20.48 -5.05 0.85
CA ILE A 35 -20.20 -5.90 -0.33
C ILE A 35 -20.30 -7.38 0.04
N PHE A 36 -19.55 -7.80 1.06
CA PHE A 36 -19.54 -9.21 1.49
C PHE A 36 -20.82 -9.59 2.24
N GLY A 37 -21.47 -8.63 2.89
CA GLY A 37 -22.79 -8.81 3.52
C GLY A 37 -23.86 -9.19 2.50
N HIS A 38 -23.88 -8.52 1.35
CA HIS A 38 -24.75 -8.89 0.24
C HIS A 38 -24.37 -10.23 -0.38
N LEU A 39 -23.07 -10.50 -0.59
CA LEU A 39 -22.63 -11.81 -1.07
C LEU A 39 -23.13 -12.95 -0.14
N ALA A 40 -23.04 -12.75 1.18
CA ALA A 40 -23.47 -13.71 2.19
C ALA A 40 -24.98 -14.03 2.17
N GLN A 41 -25.82 -13.16 1.59
CA GLN A 41 -27.26 -13.41 1.41
C GLN A 41 -27.53 -14.44 0.31
N HIS A 42 -26.61 -14.57 -0.65
CA HIS A 42 -26.74 -15.50 -1.78
C HIS A 42 -25.86 -16.73 -1.63
N ILE A 43 -24.67 -16.57 -1.05
CA ILE A 43 -23.70 -17.65 -0.85
C ILE A 43 -23.23 -17.58 0.61
N PRO A 44 -23.63 -18.53 1.47
CA PRO A 44 -23.28 -18.48 2.88
C PRO A 44 -21.76 -18.56 3.08
N PRO A 45 -21.19 -17.85 4.08
CA PRO A 45 -19.74 -17.82 4.29
C PRO A 45 -19.07 -19.18 4.50
N SER A 46 -19.83 -20.20 4.93
CA SER A 46 -19.33 -21.58 5.05
C SER A 46 -18.93 -22.22 3.73
N GLN A 47 -19.43 -21.71 2.59
CA GLN A 47 -19.08 -22.19 1.25
C GLN A 47 -17.91 -21.43 0.63
N TRP A 48 -17.54 -20.25 1.13
CA TRP A 48 -16.44 -19.47 0.55
C TRP A 48 -15.11 -20.23 0.45
N PRO A 49 -14.73 -21.11 1.41
CA PRO A 49 -13.52 -21.92 1.30
C PRO A 49 -13.46 -22.91 0.13
N SER A 50 -14.56 -23.14 -0.60
CA SER A 50 -14.58 -23.93 -1.84
C SER A 50 -14.72 -23.08 -3.10
N LEU A 51 -14.77 -21.75 -2.99
CA LEU A 51 -15.01 -20.83 -4.11
C LEU A 51 -13.79 -19.99 -4.43
N ARG A 52 -13.63 -19.67 -5.72
CA ARG A 52 -12.60 -18.78 -6.24
C ARG A 52 -13.19 -17.41 -6.49
N PHE A 53 -12.58 -16.40 -5.87
CA PHE A 53 -13.00 -15.01 -5.97
C PHE A 53 -12.12 -14.27 -6.98
N LEU A 54 -12.71 -13.63 -7.98
CA LEU A 54 -12.03 -12.79 -8.94
C LEU A 54 -12.37 -11.31 -8.71
N ASP A 55 -11.36 -10.51 -8.38
CA ASP A 55 -11.44 -9.05 -8.36
C ASP A 55 -10.93 -8.52 -9.71
N LEU A 56 -11.84 -8.12 -10.61
CA LEU A 56 -11.48 -7.69 -11.98
C LEU A 56 -10.78 -6.32 -12.05
N PHE A 57 -10.95 -5.49 -11.01
CA PHE A 57 -10.44 -4.12 -10.94
C PHE A 57 -9.80 -3.89 -9.55
N MET A 58 -8.72 -4.62 -9.29
CA MET A 58 -8.08 -4.71 -7.97
C MET A 58 -7.82 -3.34 -7.32
N GLY A 59 -7.37 -2.36 -8.11
CA GLY A 59 -7.04 -1.02 -7.66
C GLY A 59 -6.15 -1.02 -6.42
N GLY A 60 -6.67 -0.52 -5.29
CA GLY A 60 -5.96 -0.47 -4.01
C GLY A 60 -5.84 -1.80 -3.27
N GLY A 61 -6.38 -2.90 -3.81
CA GLY A 61 -6.27 -4.26 -3.26
C GLY A 61 -7.12 -4.56 -2.03
N SER A 62 -8.01 -3.66 -1.60
CA SER A 62 -8.77 -3.86 -0.36
C SER A 62 -9.82 -4.96 -0.46
N VAL A 63 -10.40 -5.17 -1.64
CA VAL A 63 -11.42 -6.22 -1.86
C VAL A 63 -10.74 -7.58 -1.94
N SER A 64 -9.72 -7.75 -2.80
CA SER A 64 -8.89 -8.97 -2.85
C SER A 64 -8.32 -9.37 -1.49
N LEU A 65 -7.72 -8.42 -0.75
CA LEU A 65 -7.11 -8.73 0.55
C LEU A 65 -8.17 -9.17 1.57
N PHE A 66 -9.37 -8.59 1.50
CA PHE A 66 -10.47 -9.01 2.36
C PHE A 66 -11.05 -10.36 1.94
N ALA A 67 -11.20 -10.64 0.64
CA ALA A 67 -11.58 -11.96 0.15
C ALA A 67 -10.61 -13.04 0.65
N LYS A 68 -9.29 -12.77 0.59
CA LYS A 68 -8.26 -13.66 1.15
C LYS A 68 -8.47 -13.88 2.65
N ALA A 69 -8.77 -12.80 3.41
CA ALA A 69 -9.03 -12.88 4.84
C ALA A 69 -10.35 -13.59 5.20
N GLN A 70 -11.32 -13.59 4.29
CA GLN A 70 -12.57 -14.33 4.42
C GLN A 70 -12.42 -15.82 4.07
N GLY A 71 -11.24 -16.24 3.61
CA GLY A 71 -10.90 -17.65 3.44
C GLY A 71 -11.41 -18.25 2.14
N PHE A 72 -11.58 -17.47 1.07
CA PHE A 72 -11.87 -18.01 -0.25
C PHE A 72 -10.81 -19.04 -0.68
N ALA A 73 -11.22 -20.07 -1.42
CA ALA A 73 -10.35 -21.15 -1.88
C ALA A 73 -9.15 -20.62 -2.67
N ALA A 74 -9.40 -19.63 -3.53
CA ALA A 74 -8.38 -18.84 -4.21
C ALA A 74 -8.86 -17.40 -4.42
N VAL A 75 -7.92 -16.46 -4.49
CA VAL A 75 -8.20 -15.05 -4.82
C VAL A 75 -7.42 -14.65 -6.06
N LEU A 76 -8.15 -14.43 -7.13
CA LEU A 76 -7.65 -14.02 -8.42
C LEU A 76 -7.85 -12.50 -8.51
N SER A 77 -6.88 -11.76 -9.03
CA SER A 77 -6.99 -10.31 -9.14
C SER A 77 -6.48 -9.83 -10.50
N ASN A 78 -7.11 -8.79 -11.03
CA ASN A 78 -6.73 -8.18 -12.29
C ASN A 78 -6.73 -6.66 -12.18
N ASP A 79 -5.79 -6.01 -12.85
CA ASP A 79 -5.79 -4.57 -13.06
C ASP A 79 -4.79 -4.22 -14.18
N LEU A 80 -5.07 -3.20 -14.98
CA LEU A 80 -4.11 -2.72 -15.98
C LEU A 80 -2.90 -2.03 -15.34
N SER A 81 -3.06 -1.49 -14.13
CA SER A 81 -2.04 -0.64 -13.51
C SER A 81 -0.86 -1.45 -12.96
N PRO A 82 0.39 -1.12 -13.34
CA PRO A 82 1.59 -1.78 -12.82
C PRO A 82 1.74 -1.69 -11.29
N ARG A 83 1.15 -0.66 -10.66
CA ARG A 83 1.21 -0.49 -9.20
C ARG A 83 0.47 -1.60 -8.44
N CYS A 84 -0.55 -2.20 -9.06
CA CYS A 84 -1.34 -3.26 -8.45
C CYS A 84 -0.52 -4.54 -8.32
N GLU A 85 0.43 -4.76 -9.24
CA GLU A 85 1.40 -5.86 -9.18
C GLU A 85 2.27 -5.81 -7.91
N ILE A 86 2.68 -4.60 -7.50
CA ILE A 86 3.45 -4.40 -6.27
C ILE A 86 2.63 -4.85 -5.05
N ILE A 87 1.36 -4.45 -4.97
CA ILE A 87 0.47 -4.86 -3.87
C ILE A 87 0.21 -6.37 -3.90
N ALA A 88 -0.05 -6.92 -5.09
CA ALA A 88 -0.31 -8.33 -5.26
C ALA A 88 0.87 -9.18 -4.77
N ASN A 89 2.09 -8.88 -5.22
CA ASN A 89 3.29 -9.60 -4.83
C ASN A 89 3.66 -9.37 -3.36
N ALA A 90 3.52 -8.14 -2.85
CA ALA A 90 3.91 -7.81 -1.48
C ALA A 90 2.97 -8.38 -0.42
N LEU A 91 1.65 -8.44 -0.69
CA LEU A 91 0.62 -8.71 0.32
C LEU A 91 -0.34 -9.85 -0.04
N LEU A 92 -0.81 -9.95 -1.29
CA LEU A 92 -1.76 -11.01 -1.67
C LEU A 92 -1.05 -12.35 -1.80
N ALA A 93 0.00 -12.44 -2.60
CA ALA A 93 0.80 -13.66 -2.79
C ALA A 93 1.73 -13.95 -1.61
N ASN A 94 1.99 -12.96 -0.77
CA ASN A 94 2.83 -13.13 0.40
C ASN A 94 2.06 -13.74 1.57
N HIS A 95 2.35 -15.00 1.88
CA HIS A 95 1.75 -15.68 3.02
C HIS A 95 2.57 -15.51 4.31
N HIS A 96 3.91 -15.47 4.22
CA HIS A 96 4.78 -15.71 5.37
C HIS A 96 6.12 -14.96 5.36
N GLN A 97 6.34 -14.02 4.44
CA GLN A 97 7.63 -13.32 4.30
C GLN A 97 7.52 -11.86 4.76
N PRO A 98 7.46 -11.57 6.07
CA PRO A 98 7.42 -10.21 6.59
C PRO A 98 8.77 -9.50 6.47
N LEU A 99 8.78 -8.16 6.48
CA LEU A 99 10.02 -7.41 6.68
C LEU A 99 10.46 -7.53 8.15
N THR A 100 11.60 -8.18 8.37
CA THR A 100 12.13 -8.47 9.71
C THR A 100 12.92 -7.29 10.28
N ARG A 101 13.35 -7.40 11.54
CA ARG A 101 14.30 -6.44 12.12
C ARG A 101 15.67 -6.54 11.45
N THR A 102 16.09 -7.76 11.09
CA THR A 102 17.35 -8.01 10.37
C THR A 102 17.34 -7.31 9.02
N ASP A 103 16.24 -7.39 8.26
CA ASP A 103 16.11 -6.73 6.96
C ASP A 103 16.30 -5.20 7.10
N LEU A 104 15.75 -4.60 8.17
CA LEU A 104 15.95 -3.16 8.43
C LEU A 104 17.39 -2.84 8.83
N LEU A 105 18.03 -3.68 9.65
CA LEU A 105 19.42 -3.46 10.05
C LEU A 105 20.35 -3.54 8.84
N GLN A 106 20.15 -4.54 7.98
CA GLN A 106 20.87 -4.66 6.71
C GLN A 106 20.64 -3.43 5.84
N PHE A 107 19.40 -2.96 5.67
CA PHE A 107 19.12 -1.74 4.92
C PHE A 107 19.81 -0.48 5.50
N VAL A 108 19.89 -0.37 6.83
CA VAL A 108 20.54 0.78 7.47
C VAL A 108 22.06 0.70 7.37
N GLN A 109 22.64 -0.50 7.50
CA GLN A 109 24.09 -0.75 7.45
C GLN A 109 24.64 -0.68 6.03
N ASN A 110 23.88 -1.17 5.06
CA ASN A 110 24.24 -1.04 3.66
C ASN A 110 23.81 0.35 3.19
N THR A 111 24.74 1.29 3.25
CA THR A 111 24.66 2.46 2.39
C THR A 111 24.73 1.95 0.96
N VAL A 112 23.60 1.96 0.26
CA VAL A 112 23.66 2.06 -1.20
C VAL A 112 24.30 3.42 -1.44
N GLU A 113 25.62 3.43 -1.57
CA GLU A 113 26.36 4.59 -2.03
C GLU A 113 25.96 4.76 -3.49
N PHE A 114 25.21 5.83 -3.75
CA PHE A 114 25.00 6.23 -5.12
C PHE A 114 26.19 7.11 -5.50
N ASP A 115 26.87 6.77 -6.60
CA ASP A 115 27.94 7.60 -7.16
C ASP A 115 27.44 9.02 -7.52
N HIS A 116 26.12 9.15 -7.71
CA HIS A 116 25.40 10.38 -8.02
C HIS A 116 24.08 10.46 -7.25
N PRO A 117 23.50 11.64 -7.02
CA PRO A 117 22.15 11.78 -6.48
C PRO A 117 21.15 10.89 -7.24
N GLY A 118 20.24 10.25 -6.50
CA GLY A 118 19.23 9.42 -7.12
C GLY A 118 18.22 10.25 -7.92
N SER A 119 17.39 9.58 -8.73
CA SER A 119 16.40 10.28 -9.57
C SER A 119 15.35 11.05 -8.76
N ILE A 120 14.95 10.55 -7.57
CA ILE A 120 13.94 11.25 -6.75
C ILE A 120 14.55 12.51 -6.17
N GLU A 121 15.80 12.47 -5.70
CA GLU A 121 16.55 13.64 -5.30
C GLU A 121 16.72 14.63 -6.45
N THR A 122 17.17 14.16 -7.61
CA THR A 122 17.46 15.01 -8.77
C THR A 122 16.21 15.71 -9.32
N GLU A 123 15.09 15.00 -9.39
CA GLU A 123 13.89 15.49 -10.08
C GLU A 123 12.84 16.09 -9.12
N LEU A 124 12.77 15.60 -7.88
CA LEU A 124 11.66 15.87 -6.96
C LEU A 124 12.08 16.53 -5.64
N SER A 125 13.39 16.72 -5.41
CA SER A 125 13.86 17.51 -4.26
C SER A 125 13.42 18.96 -4.40
N THR A 126 13.07 19.58 -3.27
CA THR A 126 12.56 20.95 -3.09
C THR A 126 11.18 21.22 -3.71
N SER A 127 10.83 20.54 -4.81
CA SER A 127 9.55 20.68 -5.51
C SER A 127 8.44 19.83 -4.89
N VAL A 128 8.76 18.61 -4.45
CA VAL A 128 7.81 17.68 -3.83
C VAL A 128 8.30 17.22 -2.47
N PHE A 129 9.56 16.83 -2.35
CA PHE A 129 10.15 16.34 -1.11
C PHE A 129 11.29 17.26 -0.68
N SER A 130 11.53 17.40 0.62
CA SER A 130 12.82 17.94 1.09
C SER A 130 13.96 17.03 0.62
N THR A 131 15.16 17.56 0.44
CA THR A 131 16.35 16.83 -0.02
C THR A 131 16.58 15.57 0.80
N ARG A 132 16.54 15.69 2.15
CA ARG A 132 16.69 14.54 3.06
C ARG A 132 15.65 13.44 2.83
N HIS A 133 14.41 13.80 2.49
CA HIS A 133 13.34 12.83 2.25
C HIS A 133 13.50 12.17 0.89
N ALA A 134 13.87 12.94 -0.13
CA ALA A 134 14.15 12.41 -1.46
C ALA A 134 15.28 11.37 -1.42
N GLN A 135 16.38 11.66 -0.72
CA GLN A 135 17.50 10.73 -0.48
C GLN A 135 17.04 9.43 0.20
N TRP A 136 16.16 9.51 1.21
CA TRP A 136 15.61 8.30 1.83
C TRP A 136 14.76 7.47 0.87
N LEU A 137 13.98 8.11 0.00
CA LEU A 137 13.18 7.42 -1.00
C LEU A 137 14.07 6.73 -2.05
N ASP A 138 15.11 7.41 -2.55
CA ASP A 138 16.08 6.80 -3.47
C ASP A 138 16.79 5.61 -2.83
N ARG A 139 17.22 5.72 -1.56
CA ARG A 139 17.81 4.59 -0.82
C ARG A 139 16.86 3.39 -0.72
N VAL A 140 15.59 3.62 -0.39
CA VAL A 140 14.61 2.52 -0.30
C VAL A 140 14.35 1.91 -1.68
N ARG A 141 14.30 2.73 -2.74
CA ARG A 141 14.17 2.25 -4.11
C ARG A 141 15.35 1.39 -4.54
N GLY A 142 16.58 1.90 -4.40
CA GLY A 142 17.79 1.16 -4.72
C GLY A 142 17.91 -0.14 -3.92
N TRP A 143 17.55 -0.11 -2.63
CA TRP A 143 17.50 -1.31 -1.80
C TRP A 143 16.49 -2.34 -2.30
N ALA A 144 15.33 -1.90 -2.79
CA ALA A 144 14.31 -2.78 -3.35
C ALA A 144 14.78 -3.45 -4.66
N ASP A 145 15.57 -2.75 -5.47
CA ASP A 145 16.04 -3.23 -6.77
C ASP A 145 17.17 -4.26 -6.66
N VAL A 146 17.94 -4.25 -5.57
CA VAL A 146 18.98 -5.27 -5.30
C VAL A 146 18.48 -6.48 -4.49
N GLN A 147 17.18 -6.59 -4.23
CA GLN A 147 16.64 -7.75 -3.52
C GLN A 147 16.52 -8.96 -4.45
N ASP A 148 17.24 -10.04 -4.14
CA ASP A 148 17.09 -11.33 -4.86
C ASP A 148 15.69 -11.94 -4.67
N ASN A 149 15.08 -11.73 -3.50
CA ASN A 149 13.77 -12.25 -3.21
C ASN A 149 12.68 -11.30 -3.77
N PRO A 150 11.86 -11.73 -4.74
CA PRO A 150 10.88 -10.86 -5.39
C PRO A 150 9.76 -10.39 -4.45
N THR A 151 9.40 -11.19 -3.45
CA THR A 151 8.41 -10.78 -2.43
C THR A 151 8.97 -9.68 -1.53
N LYS A 152 10.25 -9.77 -1.15
CA LYS A 152 10.94 -8.71 -0.40
C LYS A 152 11.10 -7.45 -1.24
N ALA A 153 11.49 -7.58 -2.50
CA ALA A 153 11.55 -6.47 -3.45
C ALA A 153 10.19 -5.73 -3.50
N ALA A 154 9.09 -6.47 -3.67
CA ALA A 154 7.74 -5.91 -3.68
C ALA A 154 7.37 -5.21 -2.35
N LEU A 155 7.73 -5.78 -1.21
CA LEU A 155 7.50 -5.16 0.11
C LEU A 155 8.27 -3.83 0.28
N TRP A 156 9.52 -3.76 -0.19
CA TRP A 156 10.30 -2.53 -0.15
C TRP A 156 9.76 -1.48 -1.13
N ARG A 157 9.32 -1.88 -2.33
CA ARG A 157 8.60 -0.99 -3.26
C ARG A 157 7.28 -0.48 -2.66
N LEU A 158 6.57 -1.32 -1.93
CA LEU A 158 5.36 -0.89 -1.22
C LEU A 158 5.70 0.06 -0.05
N MET A 159 6.80 -0.19 0.67
CA MET A 159 7.31 0.73 1.68
C MET A 159 7.65 2.10 1.08
N LEU A 160 8.33 2.14 -0.07
CA LEU A 160 8.61 3.37 -0.81
C LEU A 160 7.33 4.19 -1.04
N TRP A 161 6.25 3.55 -1.50
CA TRP A 161 4.97 4.22 -1.72
C TRP A 161 4.40 4.80 -0.41
N HIS A 162 4.41 4.04 0.69
CA HIS A 162 3.95 4.54 2.00
C HIS A 162 4.80 5.71 2.50
N LEU A 163 6.12 5.68 2.30
CA LEU A 163 7.01 6.76 2.72
C LEU A 163 6.81 8.01 1.86
N ALA A 164 6.63 7.87 0.54
CA ALA A 164 6.32 9.00 -0.34
C ALA A 164 5.07 9.75 0.12
N HIS A 165 4.02 9.02 0.57
CA HIS A 165 2.82 9.64 1.15
C HIS A 165 3.09 10.32 2.50
N ARG A 166 4.04 9.83 3.31
CA ARG A 166 4.33 10.39 4.64
C ARG A 166 5.34 11.53 4.62
N PHE A 167 6.16 11.61 3.57
CA PHE A 167 7.14 12.67 3.35
C PHE A 167 6.55 13.89 2.66
N VAL A 168 5.23 13.95 2.55
CA VAL A 168 4.46 15.12 2.12
C VAL A 168 3.41 15.48 3.15
N CYS A 169 3.13 16.78 3.33
CA CYS A 169 1.99 17.27 4.10
C CYS A 169 0.65 17.08 3.39
N PHE A 170 0.65 16.91 2.06
CA PHE A 170 -0.55 16.88 1.21
C PHE A 170 -0.69 15.61 0.36
N PRO A 171 -0.76 14.42 0.96
CA PRO A 171 -0.78 13.21 0.16
C PRO A 171 -2.09 12.96 -0.60
N THR A 172 -3.19 13.61 -0.19
CA THR A 172 -4.55 13.35 -0.71
C THR A 172 -5.32 14.59 -1.17
N SER A 173 -4.72 15.78 -1.13
CA SER A 173 -5.39 17.02 -1.57
C SER A 173 -4.97 17.38 -2.98
N LEU A 174 -5.89 17.16 -3.93
CA LEU A 174 -5.74 17.61 -5.31
C LEU A 174 -5.50 19.14 -5.34
N GLY A 175 -4.50 19.58 -6.12
CA GLY A 175 -4.19 21.00 -6.33
C GLY A 175 -3.39 21.69 -5.21
N SER A 176 -2.99 21.01 -4.13
CA SER A 176 -2.14 21.59 -3.09
C SER A 176 -0.68 21.16 -3.27
N SER A 177 0.22 22.12 -3.41
CA SER A 177 1.66 21.84 -3.57
C SER A 177 2.32 21.55 -2.23
N ASN A 178 3.14 20.49 -2.18
CA ASN A 178 4.00 20.22 -1.02
C ASN A 178 5.29 21.05 -1.01
N ARG A 179 5.59 21.77 -2.10
CA ARG A 179 6.80 22.58 -2.27
C ARG A 179 7.12 23.48 -1.07
N PRO A 180 6.19 24.29 -0.51
CA PRO A 180 6.53 25.18 0.61
C PRO A 180 7.08 24.42 1.83
N PHE A 181 6.57 23.21 2.07
CA PHE A 181 6.98 22.37 3.19
C PHE A 181 8.32 21.70 2.92
N ALA A 182 8.55 21.25 1.69
CA ALA A 182 9.86 20.77 1.25
C ALA A 182 10.93 21.85 1.36
N GLU A 183 10.65 23.06 0.89
CA GLU A 183 11.55 24.22 0.97
C GLU A 183 11.85 24.60 2.42
N ALA A 184 10.85 24.64 3.31
CA ALA A 184 11.05 24.97 4.72
C ALA A 184 11.90 23.94 5.46
N LEU A 185 11.75 22.65 5.13
CA LEU A 185 12.57 21.57 5.67
C LEU A 185 14.05 21.66 5.26
N ASP A 186 14.31 22.21 4.08
CA ASP A 186 15.65 22.43 3.53
C ASP A 186 16.19 23.84 3.86
N GLY A 187 15.45 24.65 4.62
CA GLY A 187 15.87 25.99 5.04
C GLY A 187 15.75 27.07 3.95
N MET A 188 15.08 26.79 2.83
CA MET A 188 14.87 27.75 1.73
C MET A 188 13.63 28.63 1.92
N ARG A 189 12.78 28.33 2.92
CA ARG A 189 11.56 29.08 3.24
C ARG A 189 11.39 29.20 4.74
N SER A 190 10.89 30.34 5.22
CA SER A 190 10.52 30.49 6.62
C SER A 190 9.29 29.65 6.98
N TRP A 191 9.32 29.04 8.17
CA TRP A 191 8.16 28.32 8.72
C TRP A 191 6.95 29.24 8.92
N ASP A 192 7.18 30.54 9.17
CA ASP A 192 6.12 31.54 9.38
C ASP A 192 5.29 31.81 8.12
N GLU A 193 5.80 31.47 6.93
CA GLU A 193 5.10 31.63 5.66
C GLU A 193 4.17 30.44 5.33
N LEU A 194 4.20 29.38 6.14
CA LEU A 194 3.41 28.18 5.90
C LEU A 194 1.97 28.34 6.40
N ASN A 195 1.05 27.59 5.79
CA ASN A 195 -0.36 27.60 6.18
C ASN A 195 -0.52 27.23 7.68
N PRO A 196 -1.01 28.14 8.54
CA PRO A 196 -1.11 27.93 9.99
C PRO A 196 -1.91 26.70 10.40
N LYS A 197 -2.89 26.29 9.57
CA LYS A 197 -3.70 25.09 9.81
C LYS A 197 -2.84 23.83 10.01
N ARG A 198 -1.68 23.75 9.36
CA ARG A 198 -0.82 22.55 9.36
C ARG A 198 -0.06 22.34 10.66
N TYR A 199 0.07 23.39 11.46
CA TYR A 199 0.55 23.28 12.84
C TYR A 199 -0.48 22.62 13.75
N THR A 200 -1.76 22.70 13.39
CA THR A 200 -2.87 22.26 14.25
C THR A 200 -3.47 20.91 13.85
N ASP A 201 -3.39 20.50 12.58
CA ASP A 201 -4.00 19.24 12.11
C ASP A 201 -3.07 18.02 12.23
N GLY A 202 -1.84 18.23 12.71
CA GLY A 202 -0.84 17.19 12.92
C GLY A 202 -0.05 16.78 11.67
N SER A 203 -0.32 17.36 10.48
CA SER A 203 0.40 16.99 9.26
C SER A 203 1.90 17.33 9.34
N LEU A 204 2.24 18.47 9.95
CA LEU A 204 3.64 18.85 10.19
C LEU A 204 4.32 17.90 11.19
N ASN A 205 3.61 17.48 12.23
CA ASN A 205 4.15 16.55 13.21
C ASN A 205 4.50 15.20 12.60
N GLU A 206 3.72 14.71 11.63
CA GLU A 206 4.09 13.51 10.87
C GLU A 206 5.29 13.77 9.94
N LEU A 207 5.28 14.89 9.21
CA LEU A 207 6.35 15.25 8.26
C LEU A 207 7.72 15.40 8.95
N LEU A 208 7.74 15.94 10.18
CA LEU A 208 8.96 16.19 10.96
C LEU A 208 9.52 14.95 11.67
N LYS A 209 8.80 13.82 11.68
CA LYS A 209 9.30 12.59 12.31
C LYS A 209 10.54 12.07 11.59
N PRO A 210 11.55 11.58 12.33
CA PRO A 210 12.72 10.93 11.73
C PRO A 210 12.30 9.82 10.78
N ALA A 211 12.90 9.79 9.58
CA ALA A 211 12.60 8.80 8.54
C ALA A 211 12.71 7.36 9.06
N THR A 212 13.70 7.07 9.90
CA THR A 212 13.88 5.76 10.55
C THR A 212 12.67 5.33 11.39
N LYS A 213 12.07 6.26 12.15
CA LYS A 213 10.85 6.00 12.92
C LYS A 213 9.65 5.74 12.02
N GLN A 214 9.57 6.44 10.88
CA GLN A 214 8.54 6.23 9.88
C GLN A 214 8.69 4.87 9.19
N ILE A 215 9.91 4.49 8.78
CA ILE A 215 10.25 3.17 8.22
C ILE A 215 9.83 2.05 9.17
N VAL A 216 10.17 2.14 10.45
CA VAL A 216 9.75 1.14 11.46
C VAL A 216 8.22 1.06 11.57
N THR A 217 7.53 2.20 11.48
CA THR A 217 6.07 2.25 11.51
C THR A 217 5.45 1.61 10.28
N VAL A 218 5.95 1.95 9.09
CA VAL A 218 5.50 1.38 7.81
C VAL A 218 5.76 -0.13 7.78
N ARG A 219 6.94 -0.59 8.23
CA ARG A 219 7.25 -2.03 8.36
C ARG A 219 6.19 -2.77 9.16
N ARG A 220 5.82 -2.26 10.33
CA ARG A 220 4.78 -2.87 11.18
C ARG A 220 3.43 -2.91 10.46
N ASN A 221 3.08 -1.85 9.75
CA ASN A 221 1.82 -1.76 9.00
C ASN A 221 1.76 -2.77 7.85
N LEU A 222 2.84 -2.89 7.07
CA LEU A 222 2.98 -3.89 6.01
C LEU A 222 2.82 -5.30 6.59
N ASN A 223 3.58 -5.61 7.64
CA ASN A 223 3.56 -6.94 8.27
C ASN A 223 2.19 -7.33 8.83
N HIS A 224 1.37 -6.38 9.30
CA HIS A 224 -0.01 -6.67 9.75
C HIS A 224 -0.95 -7.13 8.62
N SER A 225 -0.55 -6.92 7.37
CA SER A 225 -1.34 -7.24 6.17
C SER A 225 -0.83 -8.51 5.47
N ILE A 226 0.19 -9.17 6.03
CA ILE A 226 0.76 -10.43 5.55
C ILE A 226 0.18 -11.56 6.40
N PHE A 227 -0.49 -12.50 5.75
CA PHE A 227 -1.12 -13.65 6.39
C PHE A 227 -1.36 -14.76 5.38
N ALA A 228 -1.50 -15.98 5.87
CA ALA A 228 -1.83 -17.15 5.04
C ALA A 228 -3.27 -17.08 4.50
N GLY A 229 -3.56 -17.84 3.45
CA GLY A 229 -4.87 -17.91 2.82
C GLY A 229 -4.83 -18.88 1.64
N GLY A 230 -5.91 -18.94 0.86
CA GLY A 230 -5.89 -19.65 -0.42
C GLY A 230 -4.86 -19.07 -1.40
N PRO A 231 -4.47 -19.82 -2.45
CA PRO A 231 -3.58 -19.31 -3.48
C PRO A 231 -4.10 -18.01 -4.08
N THR A 232 -3.18 -17.11 -4.42
CA THR A 232 -3.54 -15.85 -5.07
C THR A 232 -2.77 -15.65 -6.35
N THR A 233 -3.43 -15.11 -7.38
CA THR A 233 -2.78 -14.74 -8.64
C THR A 233 -3.15 -13.32 -9.02
N PHE A 234 -2.27 -12.69 -9.82
CA PHE A 234 -2.51 -11.36 -10.35
C PHE A 234 -2.23 -11.35 -11.86
N SER A 235 -3.14 -10.73 -12.61
CA SER A 235 -3.07 -10.55 -14.05
C SER A 235 -3.13 -9.07 -14.41
N ARG A 236 -2.49 -8.69 -15.53
CA ARG A 236 -2.57 -7.35 -16.12
C ARG A 236 -3.20 -7.42 -17.51
N LEU A 237 -4.45 -7.86 -17.55
CA LEU A 237 -5.22 -8.04 -18.78
C LEU A 237 -6.34 -7.00 -18.84
N ASP A 238 -6.88 -6.81 -20.06
CA ASP A 238 -8.20 -6.21 -20.20
C ASP A 238 -9.21 -7.01 -19.36
N ALA A 239 -10.21 -6.33 -18.80
CA ALA A 239 -11.16 -6.96 -17.89
C ALA A 239 -11.99 -8.06 -18.58
N LEU A 240 -12.34 -7.88 -19.86
CA LEU A 240 -13.09 -8.88 -20.62
C LEU A 240 -12.21 -10.08 -20.96
N ASP A 241 -10.96 -9.84 -21.36
CA ASP A 241 -9.98 -10.90 -21.61
C ASP A 241 -9.71 -11.71 -20.34
N CYS A 242 -9.53 -11.04 -19.20
CA CYS A 242 -9.34 -11.68 -17.92
C CYS A 242 -10.54 -12.56 -17.56
N LEU A 243 -11.77 -12.05 -17.72
CA LEU A 243 -12.99 -12.78 -17.41
C LEU A 243 -13.15 -14.04 -18.28
N GLN A 244 -12.74 -13.99 -19.55
CA GLN A 244 -12.77 -15.15 -20.45
C GLN A 244 -11.72 -16.20 -20.09
N GLN A 245 -10.52 -15.77 -19.69
CA GLN A 245 -9.37 -16.64 -19.46
C GLN A 245 -9.27 -17.16 -18.02
N THR A 246 -9.98 -16.53 -17.09
CA THR A 246 -9.84 -16.78 -15.65
C THR A 246 -11.15 -17.34 -15.10
N PRO A 247 -11.29 -18.67 -15.00
CA PRO A 247 -12.48 -19.25 -14.41
C PRO A 247 -12.58 -18.79 -12.94
N ALA A 248 -13.75 -18.35 -12.52
CA ALA A 248 -14.03 -17.93 -11.15
C ALA A 248 -15.48 -18.23 -10.79
N ASP A 249 -15.76 -18.41 -9.50
CA ASP A 249 -17.10 -18.73 -9.00
C ASP A 249 -17.84 -17.48 -8.51
N VAL A 250 -17.06 -16.50 -8.02
CA VAL A 250 -17.55 -15.18 -7.65
C VAL A 250 -16.69 -14.14 -8.35
N VAL A 251 -17.34 -13.22 -9.07
CA VAL A 251 -16.66 -12.12 -9.76
C VAL A 251 -17.11 -10.80 -9.15
N PHE A 252 -16.16 -9.98 -8.72
CA PHE A 252 -16.37 -8.61 -8.29
C PHE A 252 -15.94 -7.64 -9.38
N MET A 253 -16.85 -6.72 -9.73
CA MET A 253 -16.67 -5.73 -10.79
C MET A 253 -16.98 -4.33 -10.25
N ASP A 254 -15.98 -3.47 -10.29
CA ASP A 254 -16.07 -2.06 -9.91
C ASP A 254 -15.14 -1.27 -10.84
N PRO A 255 -15.54 -1.09 -12.10
CA PRO A 255 -14.72 -0.41 -13.10
C PRO A 255 -14.42 1.03 -12.68
N PRO A 256 -13.25 1.59 -13.04
CA PRO A 256 -13.02 3.02 -12.88
C PRO A 256 -14.03 3.81 -13.73
N TYR A 257 -14.59 4.88 -13.16
CA TYR A 257 -15.46 5.83 -13.87
C TYR A 257 -14.69 6.62 -14.92
#